data_AF-A0A8K0XPW6-F1
#
_entry.id   AF-A0A8K0XPW6-F1
#
_cell.length_a   1.000
_cell.length_b   1.000
_cell.length_c   1.000
_cell.angle_alpha   90.00
_cell.angle_beta   90.00
_cell.angle_gamma   90.00
#
_symmetry.space_group_name_H-M   'P 1'
#
loop_
_entity.id
_entity.type
_entity.pdbx_description
1 polymer ?
#
loop_
_entity_poly.entity_id
_entity_poly.type
_entity_poly.pdbx_seq_one_letter_code
_entity_poly.pdbx_strand_id
1 'polypeptide(L)'
;MSLPPSSPPTPTRSSQTLRQQQPILRSFSEAVSETTSTSSSRRVSAIPTPTKSPSPASTPVPKTRARDLLRKHYGLGMGPPPPLSGKGHMDPMDLDSTAFDAKAYYEQLITTSSLPVLLKRENDLMTEIRQLDSERQSLVYNHHHELIAASDTIAAVKNRAEQLDADMDRLRNAFSEISRLSAELAEHHQDSPEGSR
;
A
#
# COMPACT_ATOMS: atom_id res chain seq x y z
N MET A 1 -6.35 -16.62 -68.04
CA MET A 1 -6.94 -15.39 -67.46
C MET A 1 -7.71 -15.83 -66.22
N SER A 2 -7.13 -15.67 -65.03
CA SER A 2 -7.69 -16.18 -63.77
C SER A 2 -7.90 -15.02 -62.81
N LEU A 3 -9.14 -14.88 -62.32
CA LEU A 3 -9.58 -13.85 -61.39
C LEU A 3 -9.08 -14.14 -59.95
N PRO A 4 -8.81 -13.13 -59.11
CA PRO A 4 -8.39 -13.35 -57.73
C PRO A 4 -9.60 -13.59 -56.79
N PRO A 5 -9.43 -14.33 -55.67
CA PRO A 5 -10.50 -14.58 -54.71
C PRO A 5 -10.75 -13.39 -53.76
N SER A 6 -12.02 -13.19 -53.43
CA SER A 6 -12.59 -12.16 -52.54
C SER A 6 -12.16 -12.34 -51.08
N SER A 7 -11.84 -11.24 -50.40
CA SER A 7 -11.51 -11.20 -48.96
C SER A 7 -12.77 -11.21 -48.07
N PRO A 8 -12.73 -11.80 -46.86
CA PRO A 8 -13.87 -11.82 -45.95
C PRO A 8 -14.06 -10.49 -45.18
N PRO A 9 -15.29 -10.16 -44.75
CA PRO A 9 -15.58 -8.89 -44.08
C PRO A 9 -15.08 -8.89 -42.62
N THR A 10 -14.52 -7.75 -42.20
CA THR A 10 -14.13 -7.43 -40.82
C THR A 10 -15.34 -7.22 -39.91
N PRO A 11 -15.31 -7.65 -38.64
CA PRO A 11 -16.40 -7.37 -37.70
C PRO A 11 -16.37 -5.91 -37.23
N THR A 12 -17.46 -5.19 -37.51
CA THR A 12 -17.75 -3.85 -37.02
C THR A 12 -17.92 -3.87 -35.50
N ARG A 13 -17.06 -3.14 -34.78
CA ARG A 13 -17.14 -2.92 -33.32
C ARG A 13 -18.41 -2.13 -33.00
N SER A 14 -19.47 -2.82 -32.59
CA SER A 14 -20.67 -2.20 -32.05
C SER A 14 -20.35 -1.52 -30.72
N SER A 15 -20.43 -0.20 -30.69
CA SER A 15 -20.42 0.61 -29.48
C SER A 15 -21.71 0.34 -28.68
N GLN A 16 -21.72 -0.70 -27.85
CA GLN A 16 -22.73 -0.83 -26.80
C GLN A 16 -22.37 0.13 -25.66
N THR A 17 -23.14 1.21 -25.62
CA THR A 17 -23.56 1.97 -24.44
C THR A 17 -23.20 1.29 -23.10
N LEU A 18 -22.29 1.94 -22.36
CA LEU A 18 -22.14 1.73 -20.93
C LEU A 18 -23.48 2.02 -20.27
N ARG A 19 -24.26 0.98 -19.98
CA ARG A 19 -25.37 1.06 -19.05
C ARG A 19 -24.76 1.26 -17.67
N GLN A 20 -24.61 2.53 -17.31
CA GLN A 20 -24.28 2.99 -15.97
C GLN A 20 -25.34 2.45 -15.01
N GLN A 21 -25.08 1.30 -14.38
CA GLN A 21 -25.79 0.93 -13.16
C GLN A 21 -25.28 1.86 -12.07
N GLN A 22 -26.15 2.76 -11.66
CA GLN A 22 -25.93 3.57 -10.47
C GLN A 22 -25.78 2.64 -9.25
N PRO A 23 -24.78 2.85 -8.39
CA PRO A 23 -24.72 2.12 -7.14
C PRO A 23 -25.84 2.61 -6.21
N ILE A 24 -26.61 1.66 -5.67
CA ILE A 24 -27.41 1.90 -4.47
C ILE A 24 -26.40 2.17 -3.35
N LEU A 25 -26.24 3.44 -3.00
CA LEU A 25 -25.58 3.82 -1.75
C LEU A 25 -26.45 3.31 -0.60
N ARG A 26 -26.17 2.10 -0.12
CA ARG A 26 -26.65 1.69 1.20
C ARG A 26 -25.80 2.44 2.22
N SER A 27 -26.28 3.62 2.58
CA SER A 27 -25.85 4.38 3.75
C SER A 27 -25.95 3.49 4.97
N PHE A 28 -24.81 2.98 5.44
CA PHE A 28 -24.70 2.47 6.80
C PHE A 28 -24.52 3.70 7.71
N SER A 29 -25.63 4.14 8.30
CA SER A 29 -25.60 5.02 9.47
C SER A 29 -25.14 4.17 10.65
N GLU A 30 -23.85 4.23 10.96
CA GLU A 30 -23.32 3.69 12.21
C GLU A 30 -23.45 4.76 13.29
N ALA A 31 -24.55 4.68 14.02
CA ALA A 31 -24.78 5.45 15.23
C ALA A 31 -23.83 4.95 16.33
N VAL A 32 -22.71 5.64 16.51
CA VAL A 32 -21.88 5.49 17.70
C VAL A 32 -22.61 6.18 18.86
N SER A 33 -23.16 5.37 19.77
CA SER A 33 -23.62 5.86 21.07
C SER A 33 -22.42 6.21 21.94
N GLU A 34 -22.15 7.50 22.08
CA GLU A 34 -21.29 8.04 23.14
C GLU A 34 -22.04 8.00 24.48
N THR A 35 -21.59 7.14 25.40
CA THR A 35 -21.96 7.23 26.81
C THR A 35 -21.03 8.20 27.54
N THR A 36 -21.61 9.33 27.90
CA THR A 36 -21.30 10.26 29.00
C THR A 36 -20.17 9.94 29.98
N SER A 37 -19.19 10.87 30.03
CA SER A 37 -18.65 11.59 31.19
C SER A 37 -18.06 10.81 32.38
N THR A 38 -16.85 11.20 32.84
CA THR A 38 -16.61 11.82 34.17
C THR A 38 -15.14 12.26 34.38
N SER A 39 -14.99 13.53 34.81
CA SER A 39 -13.94 14.14 35.65
C SER A 39 -12.57 14.56 35.09
N SER A 40 -12.51 15.85 34.76
CA SER A 40 -11.49 16.85 35.15
C SER A 40 -10.42 16.44 36.18
N SER A 41 -9.17 16.75 35.88
CA SER A 41 -8.34 17.57 36.79
C SER A 41 -7.21 18.27 36.05
N ARG A 42 -7.35 19.60 36.01
CA ARG A 42 -6.27 20.57 35.77
C ARG A 42 -5.19 20.40 36.84
N ARG A 43 -3.91 20.51 36.47
CA ARG A 43 -2.91 21.24 37.27
C ARG A 43 -1.77 21.73 36.37
N VAL A 44 -1.40 22.98 36.59
CA VAL A 44 -0.38 23.75 35.87
C VAL A 44 0.83 23.95 36.80
N SER A 45 2.00 24.13 36.18
CA SER A 45 3.25 24.72 36.70
C SER A 45 4.18 23.84 37.54
N ALA A 46 5.39 23.57 37.04
CA ALA A 46 6.61 24.35 37.37
C ALA A 46 7.88 23.66 36.82
N ILE A 47 8.82 24.50 36.36
CA ILE A 47 10.18 24.16 35.91
C ILE A 47 11.07 23.78 37.12
N PRO A 48 12.04 22.86 36.94
CA PRO A 48 13.38 23.18 37.45
C PRO A 48 14.51 22.81 36.47
N THR A 49 15.52 23.69 36.42
CA THR A 49 16.85 23.51 35.80
C THR A 49 17.83 22.76 36.73
N PRO A 50 18.99 22.30 36.21
CA PRO A 50 19.74 21.15 36.73
C PRO A 50 20.86 21.55 37.70
N THR A 51 21.46 20.59 38.42
CA THR A 51 22.93 20.36 38.57
C THR A 51 23.21 19.27 39.63
N LYS A 52 24.13 18.35 39.32
CA LYS A 52 25.15 17.69 40.19
C LYS A 52 25.18 16.15 40.12
N SER A 53 26.21 15.66 39.42
CA SER A 53 26.74 14.29 39.32
C SER A 53 27.64 13.93 40.53
N PRO A 54 28.29 12.74 40.61
CA PRO A 54 27.99 11.36 40.16
C PRO A 54 28.17 10.30 41.30
N SER A 55 27.96 9.00 41.00
CA SER A 55 28.63 7.77 41.56
C SER A 55 27.64 6.59 41.78
N PRO A 56 28.10 5.32 41.96
CA PRO A 56 28.01 4.30 40.93
C PRO A 56 27.25 3.05 41.42
N ALA A 57 26.15 2.67 40.76
CA ALA A 57 25.54 1.36 41.01
C ALA A 57 24.86 0.82 39.76
N SER A 58 25.29 -0.39 39.39
CA SER A 58 24.83 -1.25 38.32
C SER A 58 23.31 -1.29 38.15
N THR A 59 22.83 -0.87 36.98
CA THR A 59 21.49 -1.25 36.47
C THR A 59 21.60 -1.63 34.99
N PRO A 60 21.28 -2.87 34.60
CA PRO A 60 21.29 -3.27 33.20
C PRO A 60 20.05 -2.68 32.50
N VAL A 61 20.33 -1.86 31.51
CA VAL A 61 19.38 -1.16 30.62
C VAL A 61 18.45 -2.17 29.91
N PRO A 62 17.14 -1.90 29.71
CA PRO A 62 16.16 -2.80 29.06
C PRO A 62 16.35 -2.95 27.52
N LYS A 63 17.60 -2.94 27.05
CA LYS A 63 17.98 -3.07 25.63
C LYS A 63 17.67 -4.46 25.06
N THR A 64 17.53 -5.47 25.93
CA THR A 64 17.23 -6.85 25.54
C THR A 64 15.80 -7.00 25.03
N ARG A 65 14.80 -6.40 25.68
CA ARG A 65 13.39 -6.61 25.31
C ARG A 65 13.05 -6.04 23.93
N ALA A 66 13.54 -4.84 23.62
CA ALA A 66 13.39 -4.24 22.29
C ALA A 66 14.13 -5.07 21.24
N ARG A 67 15.37 -5.47 21.52
CA ARG A 67 16.16 -6.32 20.63
C ARG A 67 15.52 -7.69 20.40
N ASP A 68 14.84 -8.25 21.39
CA ASP A 68 14.15 -9.53 21.29
C ASP A 68 12.83 -9.40 20.53
N LEU A 69 12.13 -8.27 20.66
CA LEU A 69 10.94 -7.97 19.86
C LEU A 69 11.30 -7.78 18.38
N LEU A 70 12.38 -7.05 18.08
CA LEU A 70 12.89 -6.90 16.72
C LEU A 70 13.36 -8.25 16.15
N ARG A 71 14.03 -9.09 16.95
CA ARG A 71 14.40 -10.45 16.51
C ARG A 71 13.18 -11.32 16.17
N LYS A 72 12.08 -11.18 16.90
CA LYS A 72 10.80 -11.86 16.60
C LYS A 72 10.15 -11.31 15.33
N HIS A 73 10.18 -10.00 15.12
CA HIS A 73 9.62 -9.37 13.93
C HIS A 73 10.42 -9.66 12.65
N TYR A 74 11.74 -9.76 12.74
CA TYR A 74 12.63 -9.92 11.57
C TYR A 74 13.20 -11.34 11.43
N GLY A 75 12.79 -12.31 12.26
CA GLY A 75 13.21 -13.71 12.15
C GLY A 75 14.69 -14.00 12.42
N LEU A 76 15.48 -13.00 12.85
CA LEU A 76 16.94 -13.04 13.01
C LEU A 76 17.48 -13.92 14.16
N GLY A 77 16.64 -14.77 14.76
CA GLY A 77 17.00 -15.67 15.85
C GLY A 77 16.56 -17.12 15.66
N MET A 78 15.86 -17.42 14.56
CA MET A 78 15.60 -18.79 14.15
C MET A 78 16.81 -19.21 13.31
N GLY A 79 17.49 -20.30 13.70
CA GLY A 79 18.36 -21.04 12.77
C GLY A 79 17.58 -21.40 11.49
N PRO A 80 18.26 -21.90 10.44
CA PRO A 80 17.66 -22.11 9.11
C PRO A 80 16.23 -22.60 9.27
N PRO A 81 15.22 -21.80 8.85
CA PRO A 81 13.85 -22.14 9.12
C PRO A 81 13.65 -23.55 8.59
N PRO A 82 13.14 -24.51 9.40
CA PRO A 82 12.62 -25.73 8.81
C PRO A 82 11.71 -25.27 7.68
N PRO A 83 11.87 -25.81 6.45
CA PRO A 83 11.19 -25.30 5.27
C PRO A 83 9.74 -25.12 5.64
N LEU A 84 9.26 -23.87 5.52
CA LEU A 84 7.90 -23.49 5.88
C LEU A 84 7.00 -24.56 5.32
N SER A 85 6.54 -25.43 6.21
CA SER A 85 5.59 -26.46 5.85
C SER A 85 4.26 -25.75 5.80
N GLY A 86 4.08 -24.93 4.76
CA GLY A 86 2.83 -24.89 4.02
C GLY A 86 2.62 -26.28 3.42
N LYS A 87 2.51 -27.32 4.27
CA LYS A 87 1.68 -28.45 3.92
C LYS A 87 0.30 -27.83 3.82
N GLY A 88 -0.06 -27.40 2.60
CA GLY A 88 -1.46 -27.41 2.22
C GLY A 88 -1.97 -28.76 2.70
N HIS A 89 -3.00 -28.74 3.54
CA HIS A 89 -3.66 -29.94 4.01
C HIS A 89 -3.97 -30.75 2.75
N MET A 90 -3.24 -31.85 2.49
CA MET A 90 -3.42 -32.67 1.28
C MET A 90 -4.56 -33.66 1.53
N ASP A 91 -5.71 -33.13 1.92
CA ASP A 91 -6.90 -33.93 2.17
C ASP A 91 -7.80 -33.85 0.93
N PRO A 92 -8.08 -34.99 0.27
CA PRO A 92 -9.01 -35.03 -0.86
C PRO A 92 -10.45 -34.67 -0.48
N MET A 93 -10.83 -34.69 0.80
CA MET A 93 -12.19 -34.40 1.28
C MET A 93 -12.40 -32.96 1.76
N ASP A 94 -11.34 -32.17 1.85
CA ASP A 94 -11.37 -30.79 2.31
C ASP A 94 -11.54 -29.84 1.12
N LEU A 95 -12.53 -28.94 1.15
CA LEU A 95 -12.82 -28.03 0.03
C LEU A 95 -11.72 -26.97 -0.17
N ASP A 96 -10.98 -26.63 0.89
CA ASP A 96 -9.91 -25.62 0.84
C ASP A 96 -8.53 -26.24 0.51
N SER A 97 -8.48 -27.57 0.40
CA SER A 97 -7.27 -28.33 0.10
C SER A 97 -6.91 -28.26 -1.39
N THR A 98 -5.62 -28.13 -1.67
CA THR A 98 -5.09 -28.20 -3.05
C THR A 98 -5.21 -29.59 -3.67
N ALA A 99 -5.44 -30.63 -2.85
CA ALA A 99 -5.63 -32.01 -3.27
C ALA A 99 -7.11 -32.43 -3.32
N PHE A 100 -8.05 -31.48 -3.19
CA PHE A 100 -9.49 -31.74 -3.16
C PHE A 100 -9.96 -32.55 -4.39
N ASP A 101 -10.64 -33.68 -4.13
CA ASP A 101 -11.30 -34.48 -5.15
C ASP A 101 -12.81 -34.29 -5.05
N ALA A 102 -13.33 -33.43 -5.94
CA ALA A 102 -14.75 -33.11 -6.01
C ALA A 102 -15.64 -34.34 -6.24
N LYS A 103 -15.17 -35.34 -7.00
CA LYS A 103 -15.95 -36.53 -7.32
C LYS A 103 -16.08 -37.43 -6.10
N ALA A 104 -14.96 -37.71 -5.42
CA ALA A 104 -14.95 -38.52 -4.22
C ALA A 104 -15.75 -37.87 -3.08
N TYR A 105 -15.58 -36.55 -2.87
CA TYR A 105 -16.37 -35.80 -1.89
C TYR A 105 -17.87 -35.85 -2.21
N TYR A 106 -18.27 -35.66 -3.47
CA TYR A 106 -19.67 -35.72 -3.88
C TYR A 106 -20.29 -37.11 -3.70
N GLU A 107 -19.58 -38.17 -4.12
CA GLU A 107 -20.03 -39.55 -3.96
C GLU A 107 -20.22 -39.93 -2.49
N GLN A 108 -19.29 -39.51 -1.62
CA GLN A 108 -19.45 -39.67 -0.18
C GLN A 108 -20.66 -38.88 0.32
N LEU A 109 -20.80 -37.61 -0.07
CA LEU A 109 -21.86 -36.73 0.43
C LEU A 109 -23.26 -37.26 0.08
N ILE A 110 -23.49 -37.75 -1.14
CA ILE A 110 -24.80 -38.27 -1.56
C ILE A 110 -25.12 -39.64 -0.97
N THR A 111 -24.10 -40.45 -0.67
CA THR A 111 -24.30 -41.80 -0.08
C THR A 111 -24.51 -41.75 1.43
N THR A 112 -23.90 -40.79 2.14
CA THR A 112 -23.96 -40.72 3.61
C THR A 112 -24.97 -39.71 4.16
N SER A 113 -25.45 -38.75 3.35
CA SER A 113 -26.30 -37.65 3.83
C SER A 113 -27.76 -37.83 3.45
N SER A 114 -28.66 -37.27 4.26
CA SER A 114 -30.09 -37.21 3.96
C SER A 114 -30.42 -36.03 3.04
N LEU A 115 -31.53 -36.12 2.30
CA LEU A 115 -31.98 -35.09 1.36
C LEU A 115 -32.07 -33.67 1.97
N PRO A 116 -32.61 -33.46 3.20
CA PRO A 116 -32.65 -32.12 3.80
C PRO A 116 -31.27 -31.53 4.07
N VAL A 117 -30.29 -32.38 4.46
CA VAL A 117 -28.91 -31.96 4.67
C VAL A 117 -28.26 -31.57 3.34
N LEU A 118 -28.54 -32.32 2.29
CA LEU A 118 -28.02 -32.04 0.95
C LEU A 118 -28.54 -30.70 0.39
N LEU A 119 -29.84 -30.42 0.53
CA LEU A 119 -30.43 -29.14 0.12
C LEU A 119 -29.87 -27.96 0.92
N LYS A 120 -29.65 -28.14 2.22
CA LYS A 120 -28.98 -27.12 3.04
C LYS A 120 -27.56 -26.88 2.54
N ARG A 121 -26.79 -27.96 2.30
CA ARG A 121 -25.41 -27.85 1.83
C ARG A 121 -25.32 -27.18 0.46
N GLU A 122 -26.26 -27.45 -0.45
CA GLU A 122 -26.38 -26.74 -1.73
C GLU A 122 -26.57 -25.24 -1.51
N ASN A 123 -27.50 -24.84 -0.64
CA ASN A 123 -27.77 -23.43 -0.39
C ASN A 123 -26.56 -22.70 0.24
N ASP A 124 -25.89 -23.37 1.18
CA ASP A 124 -24.67 -22.87 1.82
C ASP A 124 -23.57 -22.64 0.76
N LEU A 125 -23.32 -23.65 -0.10
CA LEU A 125 -22.33 -23.54 -1.19
C LEU A 125 -22.69 -22.44 -2.19
N MET A 126 -23.97 -22.29 -2.54
CA MET A 126 -24.42 -21.22 -3.44
C MET A 126 -24.19 -19.83 -2.84
N THR A 127 -24.33 -19.69 -1.53
CA THR A 127 -24.06 -18.44 -0.81
C THR A 127 -22.55 -18.18 -0.75
N GLU A 128 -21.76 -19.21 -0.46
CA GLU A 128 -20.29 -19.15 -0.43
C GLU A 128 -19.71 -18.78 -1.79
N ILE A 129 -20.18 -19.36 -2.89
CA ILE A 129 -19.75 -19.02 -4.26
C ILE A 129 -19.98 -17.53 -4.55
N ARG A 130 -21.14 -16.98 -4.16
CA ARG A 130 -21.46 -15.56 -4.36
C ARG A 130 -20.57 -14.66 -3.50
N GLN A 131 -20.34 -15.06 -2.26
CA GLN A 131 -19.47 -14.34 -1.33
C GLN A 131 -18.04 -14.29 -1.87
N LEU A 132 -17.47 -15.45 -2.25
CA LEU A 132 -16.14 -15.56 -2.83
C LEU A 132 -15.98 -14.75 -4.12
N ASP A 133 -16.98 -14.73 -5.00
CA ASP A 133 -16.92 -13.86 -6.19
C ASP A 133 -16.94 -12.37 -5.81
N SER A 134 -17.75 -11.97 -4.83
CA SER A 134 -17.78 -10.59 -4.36
C SER A 134 -16.44 -10.16 -3.73
N GLU A 135 -15.80 -11.04 -2.96
CA GLU A 135 -14.49 -10.81 -2.36
C GLU A 135 -13.41 -10.72 -3.43
N ARG A 136 -13.44 -11.62 -4.43
CA ARG A 136 -12.54 -11.57 -5.59
C ARG A 136 -12.70 -10.25 -6.34
N GLN A 137 -13.93 -9.81 -6.60
CA GLN A 137 -14.19 -8.53 -7.27
C GLN A 137 -13.68 -7.35 -6.43
N SER A 138 -13.92 -7.36 -5.13
CA SER A 138 -13.44 -6.32 -4.21
C SER A 138 -11.92 -6.23 -4.20
N LEU A 139 -11.23 -7.37 -4.13
CA LEU A 139 -9.77 -7.42 -4.15
C LEU A 139 -9.20 -6.87 -5.46
N VAL A 140 -9.76 -7.31 -6.59
CA VAL A 140 -9.37 -6.83 -7.93
C VAL A 140 -9.59 -5.32 -8.04
N TYR A 141 -10.73 -4.81 -7.57
CA TYR A 141 -11.01 -3.38 -7.57
C TYR A 141 -10.03 -2.59 -6.71
N ASN A 142 -9.82 -2.99 -5.44
CA ASN A 142 -8.91 -2.30 -4.53
C ASN A 142 -7.49 -2.28 -5.11
N HIS A 143 -7.00 -3.43 -5.58
CA HIS A 143 -5.66 -3.51 -6.14
C HIS A 143 -5.51 -2.64 -7.40
N HIS A 144 -6.46 -2.69 -8.33
CA HIS A 144 -6.39 -1.82 -9.52
C HIS A 144 -6.50 -0.34 -9.16
N HIS A 145 -7.36 0.01 -8.20
CA HIS A 145 -7.51 1.38 -7.74
C HIS A 145 -6.22 1.91 -7.09
N GLU A 146 -5.59 1.10 -6.24
CA GLU A 146 -4.31 1.41 -5.60
C GLU A 146 -3.18 1.54 -6.62
N LEU A 147 -3.10 0.65 -7.61
CA LEU A 147 -2.10 0.73 -8.68
C LEU A 147 -2.24 2.01 -9.52
N ILE A 148 -3.48 2.40 -9.84
CA ILE A 148 -3.76 3.65 -10.55
C ILE A 148 -3.33 4.84 -9.69
N ALA A 149 -3.74 4.87 -8.41
CA ALA A 149 -3.37 5.95 -7.49
C ALA A 149 -1.85 6.07 -7.28
N ALA A 150 -1.15 4.93 -7.20
CA ALA A 150 0.31 4.89 -7.13
C ALA A 150 0.94 5.41 -8.42
N SER A 151 0.42 5.03 -9.59
CA SER A 151 0.87 5.54 -10.89
C SER A 151 0.70 7.05 -10.99
N ASP A 152 -0.45 7.58 -10.56
CA ASP A 152 -0.71 9.03 -10.52
C ASP A 152 0.26 9.76 -9.58
N THR A 153 0.56 9.15 -8.42
CA THR A 153 1.54 9.68 -7.48
C THR A 153 2.94 9.70 -8.09
N ILE A 154 3.35 8.64 -8.79
CA ILE A 154 4.65 8.58 -9.49
C ILE A 154 4.71 9.68 -10.56
N ALA A 155 3.65 9.88 -11.33
CA ALA A 155 3.59 10.95 -12.33
C ALA A 155 3.70 12.34 -11.69
N ALA A 156 3.01 12.58 -10.57
CA ALA A 156 3.10 13.83 -9.83
C ALA A 156 4.51 14.08 -9.26
N VAL A 157 5.15 13.06 -8.69
CA VAL A 157 6.53 13.13 -8.19
C VAL A 157 7.51 13.42 -9.32
N LYS A 158 7.35 12.75 -10.47
CA LYS A 158 8.16 12.98 -11.66
C LYS A 158 8.06 14.44 -12.14
N ASN A 159 6.85 14.95 -12.32
CA ASN A 159 6.65 16.34 -12.75
C ASN A 159 7.26 17.34 -11.76
N ARG A 160 7.16 17.07 -10.45
CA ARG A 160 7.77 17.93 -9.42
C ARG A 160 9.29 17.88 -9.46
N ALA A 161 9.89 16.72 -9.75
CA ALA A 161 11.33 16.57 -9.90
C ALA A 161 11.84 17.33 -11.14
N GLU A 162 11.13 17.24 -12.26
CA GLU A 162 11.46 18.01 -13.48
C GLU A 162 11.37 19.52 -13.25
N GLN A 163 10.36 19.98 -12.51
CA GLN A 163 10.26 21.40 -12.14
C GLN A 163 11.41 21.85 -11.24
N LEU A 164 11.81 21.02 -10.27
CA LEU A 164 12.94 21.33 -9.38
C LEU A 164 14.25 21.43 -10.16
N ASP A 165 14.47 20.57 -11.15
CA ASP A 165 15.66 20.61 -12.01
C ASP A 165 15.75 21.93 -12.77
N ALA A 166 14.62 22.37 -13.35
CA ALA A 166 14.52 23.67 -14.03
C ALA A 166 14.77 24.85 -13.08
N ASP A 167 14.31 24.78 -11.83
CA ASP A 167 14.57 25.81 -10.81
C ASP A 167 16.06 25.85 -10.39
N MET A 168 16.71 24.69 -10.30
CA MET A 168 18.14 24.59 -10.02
C MET A 168 19.00 25.16 -11.15
N ASP A 169 18.62 24.93 -12.41
CA ASP A 169 19.27 25.55 -13.56
C ASP A 169 19.13 27.08 -13.56
N ARG A 170 17.94 27.60 -13.23
CA ARG A 170 17.72 29.05 -13.05
C ARG A 170 18.61 29.61 -11.95
N LEU A 171 18.70 28.92 -10.82
CA LEU A 171 19.56 29.33 -9.70
C LEU A 171 21.04 29.35 -10.09
N ARG A 172 21.51 28.32 -10.81
CA ARG A 172 22.89 28.25 -11.33
C ARG A 172 23.20 29.42 -12.26
N ASN A 173 22.28 29.75 -13.16
CA ASN A 173 22.44 30.89 -14.07
C ASN A 173 22.52 32.21 -13.29
N ALA A 174 21.66 32.40 -12.28
CA ALA A 174 21.69 33.59 -11.43
C ALA A 174 23.03 33.72 -10.68
N PHE A 175 23.55 32.64 -10.08
CA PHE A 175 24.87 32.65 -9.45
C PHE A 175 26.02 32.92 -10.42
N SER A 176 25.90 32.45 -11.67
CA SER A 176 26.91 32.70 -12.71
C SER A 176 26.92 34.19 -13.10
N GLU A 177 25.75 34.82 -13.24
CA GLU A 177 25.64 36.26 -13.48
C GLU A 177 26.16 37.08 -12.29
N ILE A 178 25.82 36.70 -11.06
CA ILE A 178 26.36 37.35 -9.84
C ILE A 178 27.89 37.25 -9.83
N SER A 179 28.44 36.07 -10.12
CA SER A 179 29.89 35.87 -10.16
C SER A 179 30.55 36.74 -11.23
N ARG A 180 29.97 36.81 -12.44
CA ARG A 180 30.46 37.69 -13.51
C ARG A 180 30.45 39.16 -13.09
N LEU A 181 29.32 39.66 -12.58
CA LEU A 181 29.17 41.04 -12.12
C LEU A 181 30.13 41.37 -10.97
N SER A 182 30.37 40.42 -10.06
CA SER A 182 31.34 40.60 -8.97
C SER A 182 32.78 40.69 -9.45
N ALA A 183 33.15 39.92 -10.48
CA ALA A 183 34.48 39.98 -11.09
C ALA A 183 34.69 41.31 -11.83
N GLU A 184 33.70 41.76 -12.60
CA GLU A 184 33.71 43.06 -13.27
C GLU A 184 33.84 44.23 -12.26
N LEU A 185 33.11 44.17 -11.15
CA LEU A 185 33.24 45.16 -10.07
C LEU A 185 34.63 45.15 -9.41
N ALA A 186 35.23 43.96 -9.23
CA ALA A 186 36.55 43.82 -8.64
C ALA A 186 37.66 44.41 -9.55
N GLU A 187 37.56 44.22 -10.87
CA GLU A 187 38.49 44.85 -11.82
C GLU A 187 38.37 46.39 -11.79
N HIS A 188 37.15 46.93 -11.80
CA HIS A 188 36.94 48.39 -11.74
C HIS A 188 37.41 49.00 -10.40
N HIS A 189 37.48 48.22 -9.32
CA HIS A 189 38.00 48.69 -8.02
C HIS A 189 39.55 48.67 -7.95
N GLN A 190 40.22 47.80 -8.73
CA GLN A 190 41.69 47.77 -8.80
C GLN A 190 42.25 48.92 -9.65
N ASP A 191 41.47 49.46 -10.59
CA ASP A 191 41.85 50.60 -11.45
C ASP A 191 41.65 51.99 -10.80
N SER A 192 41.22 52.06 -9.53
CA SER A 192 41.25 53.31 -8.76
C SER A 192 42.57 53.42 -7.99
N PRO A 193 43.59 54.17 -8.47
CA PRO A 193 44.80 54.39 -7.71
C PRO A 193 44.47 55.18 -6.45
N GLU A 194 44.75 54.58 -5.29
CA GLU A 194 44.90 55.29 -4.03
C GLU A 194 45.79 56.53 -4.26
N GLY A 195 45.28 57.68 -3.81
CA GLY A 195 45.82 58.99 -4.10
C GLY A 195 47.32 59.12 -3.87
N SER A 196 48.01 59.64 -4.89
CA SER A 196 49.33 60.25 -4.71
C SER A 196 49.19 61.41 -3.71
N ARG A 197 49.91 61.30 -2.59
CA ARG A 197 50.09 62.31 -1.57
C ARG A 197 51.50 62.88 -1.66
#